data_AF-A0A3S4ST41-F1
#
_entry.id   AF-A0A3S4ST41-F1
#
_cell.length_a   1.000
_cell.length_b   1.000
_cell.length_c   1.000
_cell.angle_alpha   90.00
_cell.angle_beta   90.00
_cell.angle_gamma   90.00
#
_symmetry.space_group_name_H-M   'P 1'
#
loop_
_entity.id
_entity.type
_entity.pdbx_description
1 polymer ?
#
loop_
_entity_poly.entity_id
_entity_poly.type
_entity_poly.pdbx_seq_one_letter_code
_entity_poly.pdbx_strand_id
1 'polypeptide(L)'
;MNTYTMTFVSGDVLGLPADTEPRDRIISGIVTEKLSKHELELADFNWSGNYSFDNSLSYLSEPYKCNVVVEVRINLDLNTILSRKAIYDRCLDALMLHEVFLTGVKCLDNNQSDLKCVLCFDMKSAA
;
A
#
# COMPACT_ATOMS: atom_id res chain seq x y z
N MET A 1 -21.11 3.46 1.74
CA MET A 1 -19.86 2.70 1.57
C MET A 1 -18.90 3.21 2.63
N ASN A 2 -18.19 2.33 3.31
CA ASN A 2 -17.20 2.73 4.31
C ASN A 2 -15.81 2.67 3.67
N THR A 3 -14.96 3.61 4.05
CA THR A 3 -13.58 3.65 3.61
C THR A 3 -12.74 2.73 4.49
N TYR A 4 -11.97 1.85 3.84
CA TYR A 4 -11.08 0.90 4.50
C TYR A 4 -9.65 1.14 4.03
N THR A 5 -8.70 0.91 4.94
CA THR A 5 -7.27 0.88 4.64
C THR A 5 -6.82 -0.57 4.60
N MET A 6 -6.38 -1.03 3.44
CA MET A 6 -5.77 -2.35 3.26
C MET A 6 -4.26 -2.18 3.30
N THR A 7 -3.61 -3.01 4.09
CA THR A 7 -2.15 -2.98 4.29
C THR A 7 -1.56 -4.20 3.59
N PHE A 8 -0.74 -3.94 2.59
CA PHE A 8 0.04 -4.95 1.90
C PHE A 8 1.49 -4.86 2.34
N VAL A 9 2.17 -6.00 2.42
CA VAL A 9 3.58 -6.06 2.84
C VAL A 9 4.40 -6.90 1.89
N SER A 10 5.70 -6.60 1.83
CA SER A 10 6.70 -7.46 1.19
C SER A 10 8.01 -7.43 1.98
N GLY A 11 8.66 -8.60 2.02
CA GLY A 11 10.04 -8.72 2.47
C GLY A 11 11.05 -8.29 1.40
N ASP A 12 10.62 -8.18 0.15
CA ASP A 12 11.50 -7.78 -0.95
C ASP A 12 11.61 -6.26 -1.06
N VAL A 13 12.70 -5.82 -1.68
CA VAL A 13 12.91 -4.41 -2.01
C VAL A 13 12.07 -4.06 -3.26
N LEU A 14 11.34 -2.95 -3.21
CA LEU A 14 10.48 -2.49 -4.32
C LEU A 14 11.27 -1.98 -5.54
N GLY A 15 12.57 -1.71 -5.41
CA GLY A 15 13.36 -1.07 -6.47
C GLY A 15 12.93 0.37 -6.75
N LEU A 16 12.57 1.12 -5.72
CA LEU A 16 12.14 2.52 -5.86
C LEU A 16 13.29 3.37 -6.46
N PRO A 17 13.00 4.28 -7.41
CA PRO A 17 14.03 5.13 -8.02
C PRO A 17 14.74 6.02 -6.98
N ALA A 18 15.95 6.51 -7.28
CA ALA A 18 16.80 7.26 -6.34
C ALA A 18 16.61 8.80 -6.36
N ASP A 19 16.18 9.41 -7.47
CA ASP A 19 15.99 10.89 -7.60
C ASP A 19 14.54 11.39 -7.81
N THR A 20 14.31 12.66 -7.46
CA THR A 20 13.04 13.37 -7.19
C THR A 20 12.35 13.96 -8.43
N GLU A 21 11.04 13.70 -8.59
CA GLU A 21 10.05 14.15 -9.62
C GLU A 21 9.79 13.27 -10.87
N PRO A 22 8.53 13.21 -11.36
CA PRO A 22 7.30 12.88 -10.65
C PRO A 22 7.18 11.34 -10.60
N ARG A 23 7.52 10.77 -9.43
CA ARG A 23 7.60 9.32 -9.22
C ARG A 23 6.25 8.61 -9.12
N ASP A 24 5.16 9.33 -8.91
CA ASP A 24 3.90 8.73 -8.49
C ASP A 24 3.39 7.70 -9.51
N ARG A 25 3.51 8.00 -10.81
CA ARG A 25 3.13 7.05 -11.88
C ARG A 25 4.06 5.85 -11.94
N ILE A 26 5.36 6.04 -11.71
CA ILE A 26 6.34 4.95 -11.72
C ILE A 26 6.12 4.06 -10.51
N ILE A 27 6.02 4.63 -9.31
CA ILE A 27 5.76 3.91 -8.06
C ILE A 27 4.41 3.20 -8.14
N SER A 28 3.37 3.87 -8.62
CA SER A 28 2.08 3.24 -8.86
C SER A 28 2.20 2.06 -9.82
N GLY A 29 2.93 2.21 -10.93
CA GLY A 29 3.17 1.13 -11.88
C GLY A 29 3.87 -0.08 -11.25
N ILE A 30 4.93 0.16 -10.47
CA ILE A 30 5.67 -0.90 -9.76
C ILE A 30 4.75 -1.61 -8.76
N VAL A 31 4.00 -0.87 -7.95
CA VAL A 31 3.08 -1.44 -6.96
C VAL A 31 1.98 -2.26 -7.64
N THR A 32 1.39 -1.74 -8.71
CA THR A 32 0.38 -2.47 -9.51
C THR A 32 0.96 -3.76 -10.10
N GLU A 33 2.16 -3.70 -10.67
CA GLU A 33 2.85 -4.87 -11.21
C GLU A 33 3.06 -5.93 -10.13
N LYS A 34 3.61 -5.55 -8.97
CA LYS A 34 3.84 -6.48 -7.85
C LYS A 34 2.55 -7.10 -7.31
N LEU A 35 1.47 -6.32 -7.18
CA LEU A 35 0.16 -6.85 -6.79
C LEU A 35 -0.36 -7.85 -7.83
N SER A 36 -0.27 -7.54 -9.12
CA SER A 36 -0.72 -8.45 -10.19
C SER A 36 0.04 -9.77 -10.23
N LYS A 37 1.31 -9.77 -9.79
CA LYS A 37 2.14 -10.97 -9.66
C LYS A 37 2.00 -11.67 -8.30
N HIS A 38 1.14 -11.17 -7.41
CA HIS A 38 1.00 -11.64 -6.03
C HIS A 38 2.30 -11.56 -5.20
N GLU A 39 3.18 -10.61 -5.50
CA GLU A 39 4.44 -10.36 -4.76
C GLU A 39 4.25 -9.47 -3.51
N LEU A 40 3.01 -9.01 -3.29
CA LEU A 40 2.58 -8.25 -2.13
C LEU A 40 1.48 -9.04 -1.41
N GLU A 41 1.66 -9.26 -0.12
CA GLU A 41 0.71 -10.01 0.71
C GLU A 41 -0.21 -9.05 1.47
N LEU A 42 -1.53 -9.32 1.46
CA LEU A 42 -2.50 -8.55 2.24
C LEU A 42 -2.34 -8.87 3.73
N ALA A 43 -1.59 -8.07 4.49
CA ALA A 43 -1.36 -8.30 5.91
C ALA A 43 -2.60 -7.96 6.75
N ASP A 44 -3.28 -6.86 6.44
CA ASP A 44 -4.38 -6.34 7.26
C ASP A 44 -5.40 -5.55 6.43
N PHE A 45 -6.62 -5.42 6.96
CA PHE A 45 -7.66 -4.55 6.43
C PHE A 45 -8.45 -3.92 7.60
N ASN A 46 -8.41 -2.60 7.71
CA ASN A 46 -9.02 -1.88 8.83
C ASN A 46 -9.99 -0.82 8.34
N TRP A 47 -11.04 -0.56 9.11
CA TRP A 47 -11.88 0.61 8.88
C TRP A 47 -11.05 1.89 9.09
N SER A 48 -11.02 2.76 8.08
CA SER A 48 -10.11 3.91 8.08
C SER A 48 -10.39 4.95 9.18
N GLY A 49 -11.59 4.95 9.78
CA GLY A 49 -11.94 5.86 10.88
C GLY A 49 -11.16 5.64 12.18
N ASN A 50 -10.56 4.46 12.37
CA ASN A 50 -9.72 4.11 13.52
C ASN A 50 -8.26 3.79 13.12
N TYR A 51 -7.85 4.15 11.90
CA TYR A 51 -6.54 3.77 11.39
C TYR A 51 -5.46 4.79 11.77
N SER A 52 -4.37 4.32 12.38
CA SER A 52 -3.16 5.12 12.62
C SER A 52 -2.03 4.65 11.71
N PHE A 53 -1.27 5.60 11.18
CA PHE A 53 -0.04 5.35 10.42
C PHE A 53 1.01 4.55 11.21
N ASP A 54 0.98 4.63 12.54
CA ASP A 54 1.87 3.85 13.42
C ASP A 54 1.65 2.33 13.25
N ASN A 55 0.44 1.91 12.87
CA ASN A 55 0.15 0.51 12.57
C ASN A 55 1.01 0.01 11.40
N SER A 56 1.19 0.82 10.35
CA SER A 56 2.04 0.48 9.21
C SER A 56 3.52 0.47 9.55
N LEU A 57 3.97 1.42 10.38
CA LEU A 57 5.36 1.44 10.82
C LEU A 57 5.75 0.17 11.58
N SER A 58 4.81 -0.44 12.32
CA SER A 58 5.07 -1.67 13.07
C SER A 58 5.54 -2.84 12.19
N TYR A 59 5.10 -2.91 10.92
CA TYR A 59 5.53 -3.95 9.98
C TYR A 59 7.00 -3.81 9.53
N LEU A 60 7.57 -2.61 9.66
CA LEU A 60 8.98 -2.34 9.33
C LEU A 60 9.94 -2.68 10.49
N SER A 61 9.40 -2.94 11.69
CA SER A 61 10.13 -3.18 12.93
C SER A 61 9.80 -4.55 13.55
N GLU A 62 10.64 -5.04 14.47
CA GLU A 62 10.40 -6.32 15.14
C GLU A 62 9.01 -6.38 15.81
N PRO A 63 8.32 -7.54 15.76
CA PRO A 63 8.79 -8.84 15.26
C PRO A 63 8.73 -9.00 13.73
N TYR A 64 8.15 -8.04 13.02
CA TYR A 64 8.02 -8.07 11.57
C TYR A 64 9.33 -7.59 10.91
N LYS A 65 9.61 -8.07 9.70
CA LYS A 65 10.84 -7.73 8.96
C LYS A 65 10.52 -7.40 7.51
N CYS A 66 9.42 -6.68 7.30
CA CYS A 66 9.05 -6.23 5.96
C CYS A 66 9.95 -5.06 5.56
N ASN A 67 10.27 -5.01 4.28
CA ASN A 67 10.98 -3.88 3.68
C ASN A 67 10.00 -2.87 3.11
N VAL A 68 8.81 -3.31 2.75
CA VAL A 68 7.81 -2.48 2.11
C VAL A 68 6.46 -2.70 2.75
N VAL A 69 5.78 -1.59 2.99
CA VAL A 69 4.36 -1.54 3.35
C VAL A 69 3.65 -0.68 2.31
N VAL A 70 2.55 -1.17 1.77
CA VAL A 70 1.68 -0.43 0.86
C VAL A 70 0.29 -0.35 1.48
N GLU A 71 -0.12 0.87 1.82
CA GLU A 71 -1.48 1.16 2.23
C GLU A 71 -2.29 1.52 0.98
N VAL A 72 -3.43 0.87 0.81
CA VAL A 72 -4.40 1.22 -0.23
C VAL A 72 -5.71 1.54 0.48
N ARG A 73 -6.19 2.77 0.32
CA ARG A 73 -7.45 3.22 0.91
C ARG A 73 -8.53 3.29 -0.15
N ILE A 74 -9.55 2.45 -0.03
CA ILE A 74 -10.71 2.45 -0.94
C ILE A 74 -12.03 2.25 -0.20
N ASN A 75 -13.11 2.56 -0.89
CA ASN A 75 -14.46 2.21 -0.45
C ASN A 75 -14.75 0.75 -0.77
N LEU A 76 -15.06 -0.03 0.26
CA LEU A 76 -15.50 -1.41 0.09
C LEU A 76 -17.01 -1.52 0.32
N ASP A 77 -17.65 -2.39 -0.46
CA ASP A 77 -19.01 -2.84 -0.21
C ASP A 77 -19.01 -4.12 0.64
N LEU A 78 -20.20 -4.51 1.11
CA LEU A 78 -20.36 -5.69 1.96
C LEU A 78 -19.91 -6.98 1.28
N ASN A 79 -20.08 -7.09 -0.04
CA ASN A 79 -19.72 -8.29 -0.79
C ASN A 79 -18.21 -8.46 -0.89
N THR A 80 -17.48 -7.35 -1.04
CA THR A 80 -16.03 -7.35 -1.18
C THR A 80 -15.34 -7.71 0.14
N ILE A 81 -15.89 -7.27 1.28
CA ILE A 81 -15.31 -7.54 2.62
C ILE A 81 -15.36 -9.05 2.96
N LEU A 82 -16.25 -9.82 2.36
CA LEU A 82 -16.44 -11.24 2.70
C LEU A 82 -15.28 -12.14 2.27
N SER A 83 -14.40 -11.68 1.38
CA SER A 83 -13.30 -12.50 0.87
C SER A 83 -12.01 -11.72 0.78
N ARG A 84 -10.96 -12.27 1.38
CA ARG A 84 -9.59 -11.77 1.24
C ARG A 84 -9.17 -11.65 -0.22
N LYS A 85 -9.60 -12.58 -1.07
CA LYS A 85 -9.35 -12.53 -2.52
C LYS A 85 -10.10 -11.36 -3.15
N ALA A 86 -11.36 -11.16 -2.81
CA ALA A 86 -12.16 -10.05 -3.37
C ALA A 86 -11.58 -8.68 -2.96
N ILE A 87 -11.12 -8.54 -1.71
CA ILE A 87 -10.41 -7.33 -1.25
C ILE A 87 -9.14 -7.12 -2.08
N TYR A 88 -8.34 -8.17 -2.28
CA TYR A 88 -7.11 -8.12 -3.06
C TYR A 88 -7.37 -7.66 -4.50
N ASP A 89 -8.28 -8.36 -5.20
CA ASP A 89 -8.66 -8.05 -6.57
C ASP A 89 -9.17 -6.61 -6.69
N ARG A 90 -10.02 -6.16 -5.74
CA ARG A 90 -10.55 -4.81 -5.73
C ARG A 90 -9.47 -3.74 -5.56
N CYS A 91 -8.44 -4.00 -4.76
CA CYS A 91 -7.30 -3.08 -4.61
C CYS A 91 -6.47 -3.00 -5.88
N LEU A 92 -6.23 -4.15 -6.53
CA LEU A 92 -5.54 -4.20 -7.82
C LEU A 92 -6.32 -3.42 -8.89
N ASP A 93 -7.63 -3.64 -8.98
CA ASP A 93 -8.51 -2.92 -9.89
C ASP A 93 -8.45 -1.40 -9.63
N ALA A 94 -8.48 -0.98 -8.36
CA ALA A 94 -8.41 0.44 -8.00
C ALA A 94 -7.12 1.11 -8.51
N LEU A 95 -5.99 0.40 -8.42
CA LEU A 95 -4.70 0.88 -8.89
C LEU A 95 -4.61 0.89 -10.42
N MET A 96 -5.11 -0.17 -11.08
CA MET A 96 -5.12 -0.28 -12.55
C MET A 96 -6.04 0.75 -13.20
N LEU A 97 -7.19 1.04 -12.59
CA LEU A 97 -8.18 2.01 -13.07
C LEU A 97 -7.86 3.44 -12.62
N HIS A 98 -6.74 3.65 -11.92
CA HIS A 98 -6.33 4.96 -11.38
C HIS A 98 -7.41 5.60 -10.49
N GLU A 99 -8.14 4.80 -9.72
CA GLU A 99 -9.10 5.28 -8.73
C GLU A 99 -8.40 5.77 -7.46
N VAL A 100 -7.22 5.20 -7.16
CA VAL A 100 -6.33 5.61 -6.08
C VAL A 100 -5.03 6.19 -6.64
N PHE A 101 -4.46 7.13 -5.89
CA PHE A 101 -3.22 7.82 -6.24
C PHE A 101 -2.26 7.74 -5.08
N LEU A 102 -0.97 7.69 -5.41
CA LEU A 102 0.07 7.82 -4.39
C LEU A 102 -0.06 9.21 -3.74
N THR A 103 -0.33 9.24 -2.44
CA THR A 103 -0.49 10.46 -1.64
C THR A 103 0.63 10.65 -0.64
N GLY A 104 1.36 9.59 -0.30
CA GLY A 104 2.45 9.64 0.65
C GLY A 104 3.50 8.57 0.38
N VAL A 105 4.76 8.95 0.59
CA VAL A 105 5.90 8.04 0.63
C VAL A 105 6.70 8.39 1.86
N LYS A 106 6.87 7.42 2.76
CA LYS A 106 7.73 7.58 3.94
C LYS A 106 8.73 6.43 3.98
N CYS A 107 9.99 6.75 3.71
CA CYS A 107 11.07 5.79 3.83
C CYS A 107 11.87 6.06 5.10
N LEU A 108 12.21 4.99 5.82
CA LEU A 108 13.13 5.02 6.93
C LEU A 108 14.54 4.94 6.36
N ASP A 109 15.29 6.01 6.55
CA ASP A 109 16.71 6.05 6.21
C ASP A 109 17.49 5.41 7.37
N ASN A 110 17.58 4.08 7.34
CA ASN A 110 18.55 3.38 8.15
C ASN A 110 19.80 3.26 7.27
N ASN A 111 20.96 3.68 7.77
CA ASN A 111 22.29 3.63 7.11
C ASN A 111 22.76 2.24 6.59
N GLN A 112 21.85 1.27 6.39
CA GLN A 112 22.03 -0.03 5.78
C GLN A 112 21.38 -0.03 4.40
N SER A 113 21.92 -0.81 3.46
CA SER A 113 21.53 -0.84 2.04
C SER A 113 20.06 -1.17 1.74
N ASP A 114 19.25 -1.54 2.74
CA ASP A 114 17.87 -1.94 2.59
C ASP A 114 16.91 -0.81 3.01
N LEU A 115 16.50 0.00 2.03
CA LEU A 115 15.53 1.06 2.20
C LEU A 115 14.17 0.49 2.61
N LYS A 116 13.67 0.86 3.78
CA LYS A 116 12.35 0.46 4.26
C LYS A 116 11.32 1.56 4.01
N CYS A 117 10.21 1.26 3.35
CA CYS A 117 9.25 2.30 2.97
C CYS A 117 7.79 1.92 3.26
N VAL A 118 7.01 2.93 3.62
CA VAL A 118 5.54 2.93 3.60
C VAL A 118 5.08 3.77 2.42
N LEU A 119 4.23 3.20 1.57
CA LEU A 119 3.59 3.87 0.43
C LEU A 119 2.10 3.97 0.69
N CYS A 120 1.54 5.17 0.58
CA CYS A 120 0.13 5.42 0.85
C CYS A 120 -0.60 5.78 -0.45
N PHE A 121 -1.59 4.97 -0.82
CA PHE A 121 -2.49 5.21 -1.93
C PHE A 121 -3.88 5.55 -1.40
N ASP A 122 -4.41 6.70 -1.81
CA ASP A 122 -5.76 7.14 -1.41
C ASP A 122 -6.57 7.51 -2.64
N MET A 123 -7.89 7.37 -2.53
CA MET A 123 -8.81 7.92 -3.50
C MET A 123 -8.63 9.44 -3.52
N LYS A 124 -8.70 10.06 -4.70
CA LYS A 124 -8.80 11.52 -4.75
C LYS A 124 -10.01 11.93 -3.92
N SER A 125 -9.78 12.59 -2.79
CA SER A 125 -10.84 13.32 -2.12
C SER A 125 -11.41 14.27 -3.16
N ALA A 126 -12.69 14.14 -3.46
CA ALA A 126 -13.40 15.17 -4.20
C ALA A 126 -13.29 16.44 -3.36
N ALA A 127 -12.37 17.33 -3.76
CA ALA A 127 -12.28 18.68 -3.24
C ALA A 127 -13.49 19.47 -3.73
#